data_AF-A0A137PAC3-F1
#
_entry.id   AF-A0A137PAC3-F1
#
_cell.length_a   1.000
_cell.length_b   1.000
_cell.length_c   1.000
_cell.angle_alpha   90.00
_cell.angle_beta   90.00
_cell.angle_gamma   90.00
#
_symmetry.space_group_name_H-M   'P 1'
#
loop_
_entity.id
_entity.type
_entity.pdbx_description
1 polymer ?
#
loop_
_entity_poly.entity_id
_entity_poly.type
_entity_poly.pdbx_seq_one_letter_code
_entity_poly.pdbx_strand_id
1 'polypeptide(L)'
;MRRDKTLKICANHYITEDMKLQPNVGSDRSWVYHVVGDVSDGAPSNETLAIRFANSDIANEFKTEFEKAQKSNTDLKKDDEKAEEKKE
;
A
#
# COMPACT_ATOMS: atom_id res chain seq x y z
N MET A 1 -5.69 0.66 -7.48
CA MET A 1 -7.17 0.69 -7.35
C MET A 1 -7.79 1.49 -8.51
N ARG A 2 -9.00 1.15 -8.97
CA ARG A 2 -9.73 1.87 -10.03
C ARG A 2 -11.16 2.16 -9.61
N ARG A 3 -11.71 3.29 -10.05
CA ARG A 3 -13.12 3.66 -9.83
C ARG A 3 -14.04 2.82 -10.71
N ASP A 4 -15.20 2.45 -10.17
CA ASP A 4 -16.25 1.77 -10.93
C ASP A 4 -16.69 2.61 -12.15
N LYS A 5 -17.14 1.91 -13.20
CA LYS A 5 -17.61 2.44 -14.49
C LYS A 5 -16.55 3.15 -15.34
N THR A 6 -15.84 4.12 -14.79
CA THR A 6 -14.85 4.92 -15.52
C THR A 6 -13.49 4.24 -15.64
N LEU A 7 -13.19 3.28 -14.77
CA LEU A 7 -11.91 2.57 -14.69
C LEU A 7 -10.70 3.48 -14.46
N LYS A 8 -10.92 4.75 -14.10
CA LYS A 8 -9.85 5.69 -13.75
C LYS A 8 -9.11 5.19 -12.52
N ILE A 9 -7.79 5.25 -12.57
CA ILE A 9 -6.94 4.92 -11.43
C ILE A 9 -7.25 5.90 -10.29
N CYS A 10 -7.32 5.39 -9.06
CA CYS A 10 -7.55 6.19 -7.86
C CYS A 10 -6.59 5.87 -6.70
N ALA A 11 -5.69 4.91 -6.90
CA ALA A 11 -4.53 4.66 -6.06
C ALA A 11 -3.56 3.82 -6.88
N ASN A 12 -2.31 4.26 -6.98
CA ASN A 12 -1.23 3.55 -7.65
C ASN A 12 0.10 3.89 -6.99
N HIS A 13 0.51 3.02 -6.06
CA HIS A 13 1.74 3.13 -5.30
C HIS A 13 2.26 1.72 -4.99
N TYR A 14 3.55 1.62 -4.74
CA TYR A 14 4.12 0.40 -4.16
C TYR A 14 3.72 0.25 -2.70
N ILE A 15 3.64 -0.99 -2.25
CA ILE A 15 3.54 -1.29 -0.82
C ILE A 15 4.97 -1.33 -0.26
N THR A 16 5.32 -0.38 0.58
CA THR A 16 6.66 -0.25 1.16
C THR A 16 6.65 -0.53 2.66
N GLU A 17 7.79 -0.96 3.22
CA GLU A 17 7.92 -1.37 4.63
C GLU A 17 7.57 -0.26 5.64
N ASP A 18 7.75 1.00 5.26
CA ASP A 18 7.49 2.17 6.09
C ASP A 18 6.01 2.53 6.22
N MET A 19 5.14 2.00 5.34
CA MET A 19 3.70 2.22 5.41
C MET A 19 3.10 1.55 6.66
N LYS A 20 2.24 2.28 7.38
CA LYS A 20 1.58 1.75 8.59
C LYS A 20 0.08 1.92 8.49
N LEU A 21 -0.65 0.80 8.46
CA LEU A 21 -2.11 0.79 8.52
C LEU A 21 -2.58 1.05 9.95
N GLN A 22 -3.07 2.26 10.20
CA GLN A 22 -3.61 2.69 11.50
C GLN A 22 -5.15 2.70 11.48
N PRO A 23 -5.82 2.31 12.57
CA PRO A 23 -7.28 2.33 12.63
C PRO A 23 -7.81 3.76 12.49
N ASN A 24 -8.90 3.94 11.73
CA ASN A 24 -9.58 5.23 11.64
C ASN A 24 -10.54 5.42 12.83
N VAL A 25 -10.49 6.58 13.48
CA VAL A 25 -11.39 6.89 14.61
C VAL A 25 -12.85 6.84 14.13
N GLY A 26 -13.68 6.07 14.83
CA GLY A 26 -15.10 5.90 14.49
C GLY A 26 -15.37 4.88 13.38
N SER A 27 -14.38 4.06 12.99
CA SER A 27 -14.59 2.94 12.06
C SER A 27 -13.80 1.71 12.49
N ASP A 28 -14.49 0.58 12.59
CA ASP A 28 -13.91 -0.76 12.81
C ASP A 28 -13.47 -1.47 11.52
N ARG A 29 -13.70 -0.81 10.38
CA ARG A 29 -13.53 -1.37 9.03
C ARG A 29 -12.78 -0.42 8.10
N SER A 30 -11.88 0.40 8.67
CA SER A 30 -11.09 1.36 7.90
C SER A 30 -9.68 1.51 8.42
N TRP A 31 -8.74 1.68 7.48
CA TRP A 31 -7.34 1.94 7.75
C TRP A 31 -6.92 3.26 7.13
N VAL A 32 -6.09 4.01 7.86
CA VAL A 32 -5.43 5.24 7.39
C VAL A 32 -3.93 4.96 7.31
N TYR A 33 -3.28 5.43 6.25
CA TYR A 33 -1.85 5.25 6.04
C TYR A 33 -1.26 6.34 5.14
N HIS A 34 0.04 6.57 5.31
CA HIS A 34 0.80 7.52 4.49
C HIS A 34 1.43 6.80 3.30
N VAL A 35 1.36 7.44 2.15
CA VAL A 35 1.94 6.95 0.90
C VAL A 35 2.91 7.99 0.37
N VAL A 36 4.11 7.54 0.03
CA VAL A 36 5.11 8.35 -0.67
C VAL A 36 5.10 7.97 -2.15
N GLY A 37 4.85 8.94 -3.02
CA GLY A 37 4.92 8.75 -4.47
C GLY A 37 3.76 7.97 -5.09
N ASP A 38 2.51 8.22 -4.69
CA ASP A 38 1.34 7.75 -5.45
C ASP A 38 1.29 8.47 -6.80
N VAL A 39 1.10 7.72 -7.89
CA VAL A 39 1.08 8.23 -9.27
C VAL A 39 -0.31 8.16 -9.91
N SER A 40 -1.39 8.05 -9.12
CA SER A 40 -2.74 7.92 -9.67
C SER A 40 -3.21 9.15 -10.45
N ASP A 41 -2.69 10.34 -10.14
CA ASP A 41 -2.93 11.60 -10.84
C ASP A 41 -1.80 12.01 -11.81
N GLY A 42 -0.91 11.07 -12.14
CA GLY A 42 0.10 11.22 -13.20
C GLY A 42 1.51 11.55 -12.70
N ALA A 43 1.64 12.47 -11.75
CA ALA A 43 2.93 12.76 -11.09
C ALA A 43 2.99 12.11 -9.69
N PRO A 44 4.17 11.67 -9.21
CA PRO A 44 4.33 11.16 -7.86
C PRO A 44 3.95 12.22 -6.81
N SER A 45 3.08 11.85 -5.89
CA SER A 45 2.58 12.72 -4.82
C SER A 45 2.56 12.00 -3.47
N ASN A 46 2.74 12.76 -2.39
CA ASN A 46 2.64 12.21 -1.03
C ASN A 46 1.21 12.38 -0.54
N GLU A 47 0.60 11.28 -0.14
CA GLU A 47 -0.82 11.22 0.18
C GLU A 47 -1.05 10.59 1.55
N THR A 48 -2.09 11.05 2.26
CA THR A 48 -2.62 10.33 3.42
C THR A 48 -3.95 9.71 3.01
N LEU A 49 -3.94 8.41 2.79
CA LEU A 49 -5.09 7.67 2.27
C LEU A 49 -5.86 7.01 3.40
N ALA A 50 -7.18 6.96 3.24
CA ALA A 50 -8.06 6.16 4.09
C ALA A 50 -8.83 5.18 3.20
N ILE A 51 -8.76 3.89 3.53
CA ILE A 51 -9.51 2.84 2.84
C ILE A 51 -10.56 2.25 3.80
N ARG A 52 -11.79 2.07 3.30
CA ARG A 52 -12.91 1.51 4.06
C ARG A 52 -13.50 0.31 3.33
N PHE A 53 -13.76 -0.76 4.08
CA PHE A 53 -14.30 -2.02 3.57
C PHE A 53 -15.76 -2.20 3.99
N ALA A 54 -16.41 -3.23 3.43
CA ALA A 54 -17.81 -3.52 3.74
C ALA A 54 -18.00 -3.93 5.21
N ASN A 55 -17.04 -4.67 5.79
CA ASN A 55 -17.07 -5.12 7.19
C ASN A 55 -15.63 -5.22 7.76
N SER A 56 -15.55 -5.49 9.06
CA SER A 56 -14.29 -5.65 9.80
C SER A 56 -13.45 -6.82 9.31
N ASP A 57 -14.10 -7.92 8.89
CA ASP A 57 -13.41 -9.15 8.49
C ASP A 57 -12.57 -8.90 7.22
N ILE A 58 -13.18 -8.28 6.21
CA ILE A 58 -12.48 -7.89 4.97
C ILE A 58 -11.39 -6.85 5.27
N ALA A 59 -11.63 -5.93 6.21
CA ALA A 59 -10.61 -4.95 6.60
C ALA A 59 -9.39 -5.62 7.23
N ASN A 60 -9.59 -6.61 8.10
CA ASN A 60 -8.50 -7.35 8.75
C ASN A 60 -7.77 -8.28 7.78
N GLU A 61 -8.49 -8.89 6.83
CA GLU A 61 -7.90 -9.66 5.74
C GLU A 61 -7.00 -8.76 4.88
N PHE A 62 -7.50 -7.59 4.48
CA PHE A 62 -6.70 -6.61 3.74
C PHE A 62 -5.42 -6.24 4.48
N LYS A 63 -5.51 -5.96 5.79
CA LYS A 63 -4.33 -5.61 6.59
C LYS A 63 -3.31 -6.75 6.61
N THR A 64 -3.78 -7.99 6.76
CA THR A 64 -2.93 -9.18 6.77
C THR A 64 -2.18 -9.33 5.44
N GLU A 65 -2.88 -9.20 4.31
CA GLU A 65 -2.26 -9.30 2.98
C GLU A 65 -1.35 -8.12 2.66
N PHE A 66 -1.70 -6.91 3.12
CA PHE A 66 -0.85 -5.74 2.99
C PHE A 66 0.49 -5.93 3.70
N GLU A 67 0.49 -6.39 4.96
CA GLU A 67 1.70 -6.65 5.74
C GLU A 67 2.53 -7.82 5.17
N LYS A 68 1.89 -8.83 4.57
CA LYS A 68 2.60 -9.88 3.81
C LYS A 68 3.31 -9.30 2.59
N ALA A 69 2.63 -8.47 1.81
CA ALA A 69 3.21 -7.81 0.64
C ALA A 69 4.38 -6.89 1.01
N GLN A 70 4.32 -6.20 2.16
CA GLN A 70 5.45 -5.43 2.69
C GLN A 70 6.68 -6.32 2.88
N LYS A 71 6.53 -7.45 3.57
CA LYS A 71 7.64 -8.39 3.80
C LYS A 71 8.22 -8.93 2.49
N SER A 72 7.36 -9.37 1.58
CA SER A 72 7.78 -9.86 0.27
C SER A 72 8.56 -8.80 -0.52
N ASN A 73 8.11 -7.55 -0.52
CA ASN A 73 8.80 -6.46 -1.21
C ASN A 73 10.15 -6.10 -0.55
N THR A 74 10.24 -6.15 0.78
CA THR A 74 11.51 -5.96 1.51
C THR A 74 12.51 -7.06 1.18
N ASP A 75 12.07 -8.31 1.12
CA ASP A 75 12.96 -9.43 0.81
C ASP A 75 13.47 -9.36 -0.63
N LEU A 76 12.60 -9.01 -1.58
CA LEU A 76 13.00 -8.78 -2.99
C LEU A 76 14.04 -7.67 -3.13
N LYS A 77 13.88 -6.54 -2.40
CA LYS A 77 14.87 -5.46 -2.42
C LYS A 77 16.25 -5.91 -1.95
N LYS A 78 16.32 -6.73 -0.90
CA LYS A 78 17.61 -7.23 -0.37
C LYS A 78 18.32 -8.16 -1.35
N ASP A 79 17.56 -8.92 -2.13
CA ASP A 79 18.13 -9.82 -3.14
C ASP A 79 18.68 -9.04 -4.34
N ASP A 80 18.01 -7.95 -4.74
CA ASP A 80 18.51 -7.04 -5.78
C ASP A 80 19.81 -6.33 -5.33
N GLU A 81 19.86 -5.79 -4.11
CA GLU A 81 21.05 -5.13 -3.55
C GLU A 81 22.28 -6.08 -3.50
N LYS A 82 22.07 -7.33 -3.08
CA LYS A 82 23.14 -8.36 -3.07
C LYS A 82 23.59 -8.79 -4.46
N ALA A 83 22.72 -8.69 -5.46
CA ALA A 83 23.04 -9.01 -6.85
C ALA A 83 23.83 -7.89 -7.53
N GLU A 84 23.63 -6.64 -7.12
CA GLU A 84 24.42 -5.49 -7.57
C GLU A 84 25.82 -5.47 -6.92
N GLU A 85 25.95 -5.73 -5.62
CA GLU A 85 27.25 -5.82 -4.92
C GLU A 85 28.18 -6.92 -5.46
N LYS A 86 27.63 -7.98 -6.07
CA LYS A 86 28.42 -9.07 -6.67
C LYS A 86 28.85 -8.80 -8.11
N LYS A 87 28.37 -7.73 -8.73
CA LYS A 87 28.73 -7.34 -10.11
C LYS A 87 29.80 -6.26 -10.16
N GLU A 88 30.10 -5.60 -9.05
CA GLU A 88 31.33 -4.81 -8.83
C GLU A 88 32.48 -5.69 -8.33
#